data_AF-A0A3N6H8G6-F1
#
_entry.id   AF-A0A3N6H8G6-F1
#
_cell.length_a   1.000
_cell.length_b   1.000
_cell.length_c   1.000
_cell.angle_alpha   90.00
_cell.angle_beta   90.00
_cell.angle_gamma   90.00
#
_symmetry.space_group_name_H-M   'P 1'
#
loop_
_entity.id
_entity.type
_entity.pdbx_description
1 polymer ?
#
loop_
_entity_poly.entity_id
_entity_poly.type
_entity_poly.pdbx_seq_one_letter_code
_entity_poly.pdbx_strand_id
1 'polypeptide(L)' 'MSINFSLTDVRTCEACWRAPVTAVRHTANGRDLLCRACAEGGCPRRVDIFPPYGIYRLHHPLNQSAAPIRGDER' A
#
# COMPACT_ATOMS: atom_id res chain seq x y z
N MET A 1 -3.65 18.50 13.81
CA MET A 1 -3.53 17.84 12.49
C MET A 1 -4.92 17.36 12.09
N SER A 2 -5.58 18.05 11.16
CA SER A 2 -6.84 17.56 10.56
C SER A 2 -6.49 16.81 9.29
N ILE A 3 -6.99 15.58 9.17
CA ILE A 3 -6.85 14.80 7.94
C ILE A 3 -7.95 15.28 6.99
N ASN A 4 -7.55 15.73 5.80
CA ASN A 4 -8.50 16.16 4.78
C ASN A 4 -9.03 14.93 4.05
N PHE A 5 -10.26 14.53 4.38
CA PHE A 5 -10.93 13.39 3.78
C PHE A 5 -11.73 13.81 2.56
N SER A 6 -11.50 13.14 1.43
CA SER A 6 -12.36 13.17 0.25
C SER A 6 -13.64 12.36 0.48
N LEU A 7 -14.63 12.50 -0.40
CA LEU A 7 -15.88 11.72 -0.31
C LEU A 7 -15.65 10.20 -0.48
N THR A 8 -14.59 9.81 -1.17
CA THR A 8 -14.24 8.41 -1.43
C THR A 8 -13.25 7.84 -0.41
N ASP A 9 -12.81 8.63 0.56
CA ASP A 9 -11.83 8.17 1.54
C ASP A 9 -12.46 7.26 2.59
N VAL A 10 -11.74 6.20 2.92
CA VAL A 10 -12.14 5.29 4.00
C VAL A 10 -11.86 5.98 5.35
N ARG A 11 -12.84 5.93 6.26
CA ARG A 11 -12.72 6.50 7.62
C ARG A 11 -12.11 5.52 8.64
N THR A 12 -12.02 4.26 8.26
CA THR A 12 -11.43 3.16 9.02
C THR A 12 -10.04 2.82 8.47
N CYS A 13 -9.09 2.53 9.35
CA CYS A 13 -7.71 2.17 9.00
C CYS A 13 -7.67 1.06 7.94
N GLU A 14 -6.98 1.32 6.83
CA GLU A 14 -6.88 0.42 5.68
C GLU A 14 -6.05 -0.85 5.96
N ALA A 15 -5.25 -0.86 7.03
CA ALA A 15 -4.50 -2.04 7.46
C ALA A 15 -5.33 -2.96 8.36
N CYS A 16 -5.86 -2.45 9.48
CA CYS A 16 -6.53 -3.28 10.49
C CYS A 16 -8.05 -3.39 10.31
N TRP A 17 -8.67 -2.49 9.53
CA TRP A 17 -10.12 -2.41 9.30
C TRP A 17 -10.96 -2.35 10.59
N ARG A 18 -10.38 -1.82 11.68
CA ARG A 18 -11.03 -1.72 13.00
C ARG A 18 -10.96 -0.33 13.58
N ALA A 19 -9.76 0.25 13.64
CA ALA A 19 -9.54 1.56 14.25
C ALA A 19 -9.86 2.70 13.25
N PRO A 20 -10.26 3.90 13.74
CA PRO A 20 -10.43 5.07 12.87
C PRO A 20 -9.08 5.53 12.30
N VAL A 21 -9.14 6.21 11.16
CA VAL A 21 -7.96 6.83 10.53
C VAL A 21 -7.50 8.02 11.38
N THR A 22 -6.22 8.00 11.76
CA THR A 22 -5.58 9.05 12.55
C THR A 22 -4.21 9.46 11.99
N ALA A 23 -3.75 8.81 10.92
CA ALA A 23 -2.51 9.10 10.23
C ALA A 23 -2.66 8.90 8.72
N VAL A 24 -1.93 9.68 7.94
CA VAL A 24 -1.82 9.53 6.47
C VAL A 24 -0.37 9.25 6.14
N ARG A 25 -0.11 8.18 5.38
CA ARG A 25 1.22 7.83 4.88
C ARG A 25 1.23 7.96 3.36
N HIS A 26 2.13 8.76 2.81
CA HIS A 26 2.28 8.90 1.36
C HIS A 26 3.24 7.84 0.83
N THR A 27 2.84 7.13 -0.23
CA THR A 27 3.64 6.09 -0.91
C THR A 27 3.74 6.41 -2.41
N ALA A 28 4.60 5.71 -3.14
CA ALA A 28 4.73 5.89 -4.59
C ALA A 28 3.41 5.62 -5.34
N ASN A 29 2.50 4.83 -4.75
CA ASN A 29 1.23 4.44 -5.37
C ASN A 29 0.03 5.27 -4.89
N GLY A 30 0.25 6.29 -4.04
CA GLY A 30 -0.81 7.14 -3.52
C GLY A 30 -0.66 7.47 -2.03
N ARG A 31 -1.77 7.42 -1.29
CA ARG A 31 -1.78 7.62 0.16
C ARG A 31 -2.47 6.45 0.85
N ASP A 32 -1.93 6.07 2.01
CA ASP A 32 -2.51 5.08 2.91
C ASP A 32 -3.17 5.81 4.07
N LEU A 33 -4.43 5.45 4.36
CA LEU A 33 -5.21 6.01 5.46
C LEU A 33 -5.18 5.03 6.64
N LEU A 34 -4.40 5.34 7.66
CA LEU A 34 -4.06 4.40 8.74
C LEU A 34 -4.43 4.94 10.12
N CYS A 35 -4.59 4.05 11.09
CA CYS A 35 -4.48 4.45 12.49
C CYS A 35 -3.01 4.63 12.86
N ARG A 36 -2.74 5.43 13.90
CA ARG A 36 -1.39 5.71 14.41
C ARG A 36 -0.55 4.44 14.60
N ALA A 37 -1.12 3.42 15.26
CA ALA A 37 -0.40 2.17 15.52
C ALA A 37 0.02 1.44 14.24
N CYS A 38 -0.84 1.39 13.22
CA CYS A 38 -0.51 0.75 11.94
C CYS A 38 0.46 1.59 11.11
N ALA A 39 0.38 2.92 11.20
CA ALA A 39 1.31 3.82 10.54
C ALA A 39 2.72 3.70 11.11
N GLU A 40 2.86 3.75 12.44
CA GLU A 40 4.13 3.60 13.16
C GLU A 40 4.70 2.17 13.02
N GLY A 41 3.83 1.16 13.05
CA GLY A 41 4.21 -0.24 12.89
C GLY A 41 4.54 -0.67 11.45
N GLY A 42 4.49 0.24 10.48
CA GLY A 42 4.79 -0.08 9.08
C GLY A 42 3.82 -1.09 8.44
N CYS A 43 2.60 -1.22 8.98
CA CYS A 43 1.66 -2.22 8.48
C CYS A 43 1.26 -1.92 7.02
N PRO A 44 1.23 -2.93 6.13
CA PRO A 44 0.69 -2.78 4.78
C PRO A 44 -0.83 -2.66 4.83
N ARG A 45 -1.45 -2.08 3.80
CA ARG A 45 -2.91 -2.07 3.70
C ARG A 45 -3.39 -3.48 3.42
N ARG A 46 -4.57 -3.83 3.93
CA ARG A 46 -5.13 -5.16 3.76
C ARG A 46 -5.38 -5.52 2.30
N VAL A 47 -5.70 -4.51 1.47
CA VAL A 47 -5.87 -4.65 0.02
C VAL A 47 -4.56 -5.00 -0.70
N ASP A 48 -3.41 -4.61 -0.15
CA ASP A 48 -2.11 -4.98 -0.71
C ASP A 48 -1.75 -6.44 -0.33
N ILE A 49 -2.24 -6.92 0.84
CA ILE A 49 -2.05 -8.30 1.33
C ILE A 49 -3.01 -9.28 0.66
N PHE A 50 -4.19 -8.83 0.27
CA PHE A 50 -5.17 -9.59 -0.51
C PHE A 50 -5.25 -9.03 -1.92
N PRO A 51 -4.29 -9.33 -2.80
CA PRO A 51 -4.52 -9.11 -4.21
C PRO A 51 -5.67 -10.04 -4.65
N PRO A 52 -6.76 -9.53 -5.25
CA PRO A 52 -7.57 -10.35 -6.15
C PRO A 52 -6.67 -10.97 -7.24
N TYR A 53 -5.52 -10.37 -7.51
CA TYR A 53 -4.52 -10.82 -8.48
C TYR A 53 -3.94 -12.21 -8.23
N GLY A 54 -3.88 -12.69 -6.98
CA GLY A 54 -3.47 -14.08 -6.70
C GLY A 54 -4.53 -15.09 -7.12
N ILE A 55 -5.81 -14.76 -6.91
CA ILE A 55 -6.95 -15.61 -7.26
C ILE A 55 -7.30 -15.49 -8.75
N TYR A 56 -7.13 -14.30 -9.35
CA TYR A 56 -7.47 -14.00 -10.74
C TYR A 56 -6.26 -13.90 -11.69
N ARG A 57 -5.02 -14.15 -11.23
CA ARG A 57 -3.77 -14.08 -12.02
C ARG A 57 -3.54 -12.76 -12.77
N LEU A 58 -4.13 -11.68 -12.27
CA LEU A 58 -4.03 -10.34 -12.85
C LEU A 58 -2.74 -9.68 -12.35
N HIS A 59 -1.60 -10.00 -12.94
CA HIS A 59 -0.36 -9.31 -12.59
C HIS A 59 -0.37 -7.89 -13.16
N HIS A 60 -0.32 -6.85 -12.31
CA HIS A 60 0.26 -5.60 -12.77
C HIS A 60 1.75 -5.84 -13.02
N PRO A 61 2.30 -5.38 -14.15
CA PRO A 61 3.75 -5.25 -14.25
C PRO A 61 4.16 -4.24 -13.18
N LEU A 62 4.67 -4.75 -12.05
CA LEU A 62 5.56 -3.96 -11.22
C LEU A 62 6.64 -3.52 -12.18
N ASN A 63 6.72 -2.21 -12.40
CA ASN A 63 7.77 -1.57 -13.18
C ASN A 63 9.10 -1.86 -12.47
N GLN A 64 9.60 -3.09 -12.62
CA GLN A 64 10.97 -3.47 -12.32
C GLN A 64 11.77 -2.72 -13.36
N SER A 65 12.37 -1.61 -12.93
CA SER A 65 13.44 -0.97 -13.67
C SER A 65 14.43 -2.06 -14.08
N ALA A 66 14.45 -2.36 -15.37
CA ALA A 66 15.35 -3.32 -15.96
C ALA A 66 16.79 -2.90 -15.65
N ALA A 67 17.49 -3.67 -14.81
CA ALA A 67 18.93 -3.75 -14.92
C ALA A 67 19.22 -4.74 -16.06
N PRO A 68 19.94 -4.35 -17.13
CA PRO A 68 20.34 -5.30 -18.15
C PRO A 68 21.30 -6.32 -17.55
N ILE A 69 21.06 -7.57 -17.89
CA ILE A 69 21.84 -8.74 -17.52
C ILE A 69 23.28 -8.51 -18.00
N ARG A 70 24.27 -8.49 -17.10
CA ARG A 70 25.67 -8.70 -17.46
C ARG A 70 26.08 -10.08 -16.97
N GLY A 71 26.08 -11.04 -17.88
CA GLY A 71 26.93 -12.21 -17.74
C GLY A 71 28.37 -11.77 -17.98
N ASP A 72 29.26 -12.04 -17.04
CA ASP A 72 30.70 -12.02 -17.26
C ASP A 72 31.17 -13.46 -17.00
N GLU A 73 31.39 -14.19 -18.10
CA GLU A 73 32.09 -15.47 -18.10
C GLU A 73 33.55 -15.23 -17.72
N ARG A 74 34.02 -15.91 -16.67
CA ARG A 74 35.44 -16.24 -16.54
C ARG A 74 35.64 -17.59 -15.87
#